data_AF-A0A3L7TIK7-F1
#
_entry.id   AF-A0A3L7TIK7-F1
#
_cell.length_a   1.000
_cell.length_b   1.000
_cell.length_c   1.000
_cell.angle_alpha   90.00
_cell.angle_beta   90.00
_cell.angle_gamma   90.00
#
_symmetry.space_group_name_H-M   'P 1'
#
loop_
_entity.id
_entity.type
_entity.pdbx_description
1 polymer ?
#
loop_
_entity_poly.entity_id
_entity_poly.type
_entity_poly.pdbx_seq_one_letter_code
_entity_poly.pdbx_strand_id
1 'polypeptide(L)'
;MAHDAVANERHARLSANQPLSNARSPSRSTLGTVVAAVTLILLALWLALVLAGAIAATTIFPTARETPLSLEGFETFVQADATQGRMLIAGVLVQSVFVFTAQARLWIALVAVSLIMVSARRKDCRRTDHLRLGASVIALIALLFGVFWAQPQFAVEETAYRNAARDGQLEVARALKPAVDAAHSNASRLASVEVIALLVVLVTIGGTRRD
;
A
#
# COMPACT_ATOMS: atom_id res chain seq x y z
N MET A 1 37.91 21.65 -65.36
CA MET A 1 37.71 20.22 -65.67
C MET A 1 38.50 19.29 -64.74
N ALA A 2 39.84 19.38 -64.62
CA ALA A 2 40.56 18.52 -63.65
C ALA A 2 40.32 18.89 -62.17
N HIS A 3 39.98 20.15 -61.88
CA HIS A 3 39.73 20.64 -60.52
C HIS A 3 38.37 20.18 -59.94
N ASP A 4 37.41 19.84 -60.80
CA ASP A 4 36.04 19.45 -60.40
C ASP A 4 35.96 17.96 -59.99
N ALA A 5 36.84 17.12 -60.54
CA ALA A 5 36.90 15.68 -60.24
C ALA A 5 37.39 15.41 -58.80
N VAL A 6 38.35 16.20 -58.31
CA VAL A 6 38.93 16.03 -56.95
C VAL A 6 37.95 16.44 -55.85
N ALA A 7 37.10 17.45 -56.12
CA ALA A 7 36.06 17.87 -55.19
C ALA A 7 34.98 16.78 -55.00
N ASN A 8 34.65 16.06 -56.07
CA ASN A 8 33.63 15.03 -56.05
C ASN A 8 34.08 13.77 -55.27
N GLU A 9 35.35 13.39 -55.38
CA GLU A 9 35.91 12.27 -54.60
C GLU A 9 36.00 12.58 -53.09
N ARG A 10 36.29 13.82 -52.69
CA ARG A 10 36.28 14.20 -51.27
C ARG A 10 34.89 14.11 -50.66
N HIS A 11 33.85 14.50 -51.39
CA HIS A 11 32.47 14.43 -50.92
C HIS A 11 32.00 12.97 -50.77
N ALA A 12 32.39 12.08 -51.69
CA ALA A 12 32.09 10.66 -51.61
C ALA A 12 32.80 9.96 -50.43
N ARG A 13 34.05 10.31 -50.14
CA ARG A 13 34.79 9.75 -48.99
C ARG A 13 34.28 10.24 -47.65
N LEU A 14 33.76 11.46 -47.57
CA LEU A 14 33.15 12.00 -46.33
C LEU A 14 31.79 11.38 -46.02
N SER A 15 31.05 10.94 -47.03
CA SER A 15 29.74 10.29 -46.84
C SER A 15 29.88 8.79 -46.53
N ALA A 16 30.93 8.12 -46.99
CA ALA A 16 31.19 6.70 -46.69
C ALA A 16 31.66 6.42 -45.25
N ASN A 17 32.16 7.44 -44.54
CA ASN A 17 32.67 7.32 -43.18
C ASN A 17 31.71 7.85 -42.09
N GLN A 18 30.44 8.08 -42.40
CA GLN A 18 29.44 8.31 -41.34
C GLN A 18 29.14 6.96 -40.66
N PRO A 19 29.59 6.74 -39.40
CA PRO A 19 29.26 5.50 -38.69
C PRO A 19 27.74 5.40 -38.56
N LEU A 20 27.21 4.20 -38.84
CA LEU A 20 25.81 3.81 -38.67
C LEU A 20 25.41 3.81 -37.17
N SER A 21 25.59 4.92 -36.45
CA SER A 21 25.26 5.07 -35.04
C SER A 21 23.78 5.42 -34.84
N ASN A 22 22.88 4.81 -35.63
CA ASN A 22 21.43 5.02 -35.55
C ASN A 22 20.72 4.05 -34.60
N ALA A 23 21.46 3.36 -33.72
CA ALA A 23 20.86 2.74 -32.55
C ALA A 23 20.45 3.85 -31.57
N ARG A 24 19.25 4.41 -31.76
CA ARG A 24 18.64 5.36 -30.82
C ARG A 24 18.51 4.66 -29.46
N SER A 25 19.49 4.90 -28.58
CA SER A 25 19.30 4.65 -27.15
C SER A 25 17.96 5.29 -26.75
N PRO A 26 17.07 4.59 -26.04
CA PRO A 26 15.79 5.15 -25.63
C PRO A 26 16.05 6.53 -25.02
N SER A 27 15.44 7.56 -25.60
CA SER A 27 15.65 8.93 -25.15
C SER A 27 15.37 8.98 -23.66
N ARG A 28 16.22 9.66 -22.89
CA ARG A 28 16.13 9.76 -21.41
C ARG A 28 14.71 10.12 -20.90
N SER A 29 13.85 10.68 -21.76
CA SER A 29 12.43 10.92 -21.53
C SER A 29 11.59 9.65 -21.31
N THR A 30 11.77 8.57 -22.09
CA THR A 30 10.90 7.38 -22.01
C THR A 30 11.06 6.64 -20.69
N LEU A 31 12.30 6.47 -20.22
CA LEU A 31 12.57 5.82 -18.93
C LEU A 31 11.99 6.61 -17.75
N GLY A 32 12.08 7.94 -17.78
CA GLY A 32 11.49 8.81 -16.76
C GLY A 32 9.97 8.66 -16.69
N THR A 33 9.29 8.62 -17.84
CA THR A 33 7.85 8.41 -17.93
C THR A 33 7.43 7.05 -17.37
N VAL A 34 8.15 5.98 -17.72
CA VAL A 34 7.86 4.63 -17.22
C VAL A 34 8.01 4.57 -15.69
N VAL A 35 9.10 5.09 -15.14
CA VAL A 35 9.32 5.11 -13.67
C VAL A 35 8.22 5.89 -12.96
N ALA A 36 7.81 7.05 -13.49
CA ALA A 36 6.73 7.84 -12.91
C ALA A 36 5.39 7.09 -12.95
N ALA A 37 5.05 6.45 -14.07
CA ALA A 37 3.82 5.67 -14.22
C ALA A 37 3.79 4.48 -13.26
N VAL A 38 4.88 3.71 -13.19
CA VAL A 38 5.01 2.57 -12.26
C VAL A 38 4.89 3.03 -10.81
N THR A 39 5.54 4.14 -10.44
CA THR A 39 5.45 4.70 -9.08
C THR A 39 4.00 5.07 -8.73
N LEU A 40 3.27 5.71 -9.66
CA LEU A 40 1.88 6.07 -9.45
C LEU A 40 0.98 4.83 -9.28
N ILE A 41 1.17 3.80 -10.11
CA ILE A 41 0.43 2.54 -10.01
C ILE A 41 0.70 1.88 -8.65
N LEU A 42 1.96 1.82 -8.21
CA LEU A 42 2.31 1.22 -6.92
C LEU A 42 1.69 1.99 -5.75
N LEU A 43 1.72 3.33 -5.77
CA LEU A 43 1.08 4.14 -4.74
C LEU A 43 -0.43 3.95 -4.70
N ALA A 44 -1.08 3.86 -5.87
CA ALA A 44 -2.51 3.60 -5.98
C ALA A 44 -2.87 2.20 -5.46
N LEU A 45 -2.08 1.18 -5.80
CA LEU A 45 -2.25 -0.18 -5.29
C LEU A 45 -2.03 -0.24 -3.78
N TRP A 46 -1.01 0.44 -3.26
CA TRP A 46 -0.77 0.52 -1.82
C TRP A 46 -1.97 1.15 -1.11
N LEU A 47 -2.46 2.29 -1.60
CA LEU A 47 -3.64 2.94 -1.05
C LEU A 47 -4.88 2.03 -1.11
N ALA A 48 -5.11 1.35 -2.23
CA ALA A 48 -6.23 0.44 -2.39
C ALA A 48 -6.17 -0.72 -1.38
N LEU A 49 -4.99 -1.29 -1.15
CA LEU A 49 -4.82 -2.40 -0.21
C LEU A 49 -4.98 -1.99 1.26
N VAL A 50 -4.55 -0.78 1.66
CA VAL A 50 -4.80 -0.30 3.02
C VAL A 50 -6.29 0.00 3.23
N LEU A 51 -6.98 0.51 2.20
CA LEU A 51 -8.43 0.75 2.24
C LEU A 51 -9.26 -0.54 2.17
N ALA A 52 -8.77 -1.60 1.56
CA ALA A 52 -9.50 -2.86 1.40
C ALA A 52 -9.99 -3.44 2.74
N GLY A 53 -9.17 -3.36 3.79
CA GLY A 53 -9.58 -3.79 5.14
C GLY A 53 -10.70 -2.93 5.73
N ALA A 54 -10.63 -1.61 5.55
CA ALA A 54 -11.69 -0.69 5.98
C ALA A 54 -12.99 -0.94 5.21
N ILE A 55 -12.92 -1.11 3.88
CA ILE A 55 -14.06 -1.44 3.04
C ILE A 55 -14.68 -2.77 3.50
N ALA A 56 -13.87 -3.82 3.65
CA ALA A 56 -14.32 -5.12 4.14
C ALA A 56 -15.00 -5.03 5.50
N ALA A 57 -14.45 -4.27 6.44
CA ALA A 57 -15.08 -4.04 7.74
C ALA A 57 -16.43 -3.31 7.59
N THR A 58 -16.47 -2.21 6.84
CA THR A 58 -17.70 -1.43 6.63
C THR A 58 -18.79 -2.21 5.91
N THR A 59 -18.45 -3.23 5.13
CA THR A 59 -19.43 -4.12 4.47
C THR A 59 -19.82 -5.30 5.35
N ILE A 60 -18.86 -5.99 5.97
CA ILE A 60 -19.12 -7.26 6.68
C ILE A 60 -19.79 -7.02 8.02
N PHE A 61 -19.38 -6.02 8.80
CA PHE A 61 -19.95 -5.82 10.14
C PHE A 61 -21.45 -5.49 10.11
N PRO A 62 -21.96 -4.58 9.26
CA PRO A 62 -23.41 -4.36 9.15
C PRO A 62 -24.16 -5.62 8.72
N THR A 63 -23.70 -6.29 7.66
CA THR A 63 -24.34 -7.52 7.16
C THR A 63 -24.36 -8.64 8.21
N ALA A 64 -23.30 -8.76 9.01
CA ALA A 64 -23.21 -9.74 10.08
C ALA A 64 -24.22 -9.50 11.21
N ARG A 65 -24.65 -8.26 11.47
CA ARG A 65 -25.69 -7.98 12.47
C ARG A 65 -27.03 -8.56 12.05
N GLU A 66 -27.34 -8.46 10.77
CA GLU A 66 -28.64 -8.80 10.18
C GLU A 66 -28.74 -10.29 9.82
N THR A 67 -27.61 -10.93 9.54
CA THR A 67 -27.56 -12.33 9.10
C THR A 67 -27.43 -13.28 10.29
N PRO A 68 -28.17 -14.41 10.35
CA PRO A 68 -27.99 -15.44 11.37
C PRO A 68 -26.71 -16.24 11.11
N LEU A 69 -25.56 -15.61 11.34
CA LEU A 69 -24.26 -16.27 11.22
C LEU A 69 -24.03 -17.22 12.40
N SER A 70 -23.54 -18.42 12.10
CA SER A 70 -22.98 -19.36 13.06
C SER A 70 -21.57 -19.76 12.61
N LEU A 71 -20.73 -20.09 13.57
CA LEU A 71 -19.38 -20.60 13.34
C LEU A 71 -19.15 -21.73 14.33
N GLU A 72 -18.58 -22.83 13.85
CA GLU A 72 -18.32 -24.02 14.65
C GLU A 72 -17.49 -23.69 15.90
N GLY A 73 -18.02 -24.07 17.07
CA GLY A 73 -17.42 -23.83 18.36
C GLY A 73 -17.83 -22.51 19.03
N PHE A 74 -18.61 -21.66 18.37
CA PHE A 74 -19.10 -20.39 18.95
C PHE A 74 -20.61 -20.41 19.23
N GLU A 75 -21.29 -21.54 19.05
CA GLU A 75 -22.74 -21.66 19.16
C GLU A 75 -23.25 -21.22 20.53
N THR A 76 -22.62 -21.67 21.61
CA THR A 76 -23.00 -21.30 22.97
C THR A 76 -22.85 -19.80 23.23
N PHE A 77 -21.79 -19.19 22.69
CA PHE A 77 -21.57 -17.74 22.81
C PHE A 77 -22.59 -16.94 22.00
N VAL A 78 -22.91 -17.38 20.77
CA VAL A 78 -23.94 -16.75 19.92
C VAL A 78 -25.34 -16.91 20.52
N GLN A 79 -25.64 -18.02 21.17
CA GLN A 79 -26.93 -18.22 21.87
C GLN A 79 -27.07 -17.30 23.08
N ALA A 80 -25.98 -17.10 23.82
CA ALA A 80 -25.97 -16.22 25.00
C ALA A 80 -25.94 -14.73 24.65
N ASP A 81 -25.26 -14.35 23.56
CA ASP A 81 -25.23 -12.98 23.05
C ASP A 81 -25.13 -12.98 21.51
N ALA A 82 -26.30 -12.99 20.85
CA ALA A 82 -26.38 -13.06 19.40
C ALA A 82 -25.68 -11.90 18.70
N THR A 83 -25.72 -10.70 19.29
CA THR A 83 -25.10 -9.52 18.68
C THR A 83 -23.59 -9.62 18.76
N GLN A 84 -23.02 -9.85 19.96
CA GLN A 84 -21.58 -9.94 20.11
C GLN A 84 -21.00 -11.17 19.39
N GLY A 85 -21.69 -12.32 19.43
CA GLY A 85 -21.25 -13.52 18.72
C GLY A 85 -21.16 -13.32 17.21
N ARG A 86 -22.14 -12.65 16.60
CA ARG A 86 -22.08 -12.30 15.16
C ARG A 86 -20.95 -11.32 14.84
N MET A 87 -20.67 -10.36 15.72
CA MET A 87 -19.55 -9.43 15.54
C MET A 87 -18.18 -10.12 15.67
N LEU A 88 -18.07 -11.14 16.52
CA LEU A 88 -16.88 -11.98 16.60
C LEU A 88 -16.66 -12.72 15.28
N ILE A 89 -17.70 -13.36 14.73
CA ILE A 89 -17.63 -14.07 13.44
C ILE A 89 -17.24 -13.11 12.31
N ALA A 90 -17.82 -11.89 12.29
CA ALA A 90 -17.44 -10.84 11.35
C ALA A 90 -15.94 -10.51 11.45
N GLY A 91 -15.39 -10.41 12.66
CA GLY A 91 -13.98 -10.19 12.90
C GLY A 91 -13.08 -11.28 12.27
N VAL A 92 -13.48 -12.55 12.38
CA VAL A 92 -12.76 -13.69 11.75
C VAL A 92 -12.69 -13.53 10.22
N LEU A 93 -13.81 -13.18 9.60
CA LEU A 93 -13.89 -12.99 8.15
C LEU A 93 -13.02 -11.82 7.68
N VAL A 94 -13.11 -10.68 8.37
CA VAL A 94 -12.36 -9.46 8.02
C VAL A 94 -10.85 -9.66 8.25
N GLN A 95 -10.44 -10.41 9.27
CA GLN A 95 -9.03 -10.67 9.56
C GLN A 95 -8.28 -11.29 8.37
N SER A 96 -8.93 -12.17 7.61
CA SER A 96 -8.33 -12.79 6.42
C SER A 96 -7.94 -11.75 5.38
N VAL A 97 -8.77 -10.71 5.20
CA VAL A 97 -8.48 -9.58 4.30
C VAL A 97 -7.29 -8.76 4.82
N PHE A 98 -7.23 -8.51 6.12
CA PHE A 98 -6.10 -7.77 6.72
C PHE A 98 -4.77 -8.52 6.59
N VAL A 99 -4.76 -9.83 6.84
CA VAL A 99 -3.53 -10.65 6.70
C VAL A 99 -3.06 -10.66 5.25
N PHE A 100 -3.97 -10.92 4.30
CA PHE A 100 -3.63 -10.95 2.88
C PHE A 100 -3.09 -9.60 2.38
N THR A 101 -3.78 -8.51 2.73
CA THR A 101 -3.40 -7.16 2.28
C THR A 101 -2.10 -6.66 2.93
N ALA A 102 -1.83 -7.01 4.19
CA ALA A 102 -0.61 -6.60 4.90
C ALA A 102 0.66 -7.08 4.20
N GLN A 103 0.71 -8.36 3.80
CA GLN A 103 1.87 -8.92 3.12
C GLN A 103 2.12 -8.27 1.75
N ALA A 104 1.06 -8.07 0.95
CA ALA A 104 1.16 -7.39 -0.33
C ALA A 104 1.62 -5.93 -0.19
N ARG A 105 1.12 -5.23 0.83
CA ARG A 105 1.49 -3.84 1.13
C ARG A 105 2.98 -3.68 1.43
N LEU A 106 3.59 -4.58 2.19
CA LEU A 106 5.03 -4.50 2.50
C LEU A 106 5.89 -4.46 1.23
N TRP A 107 5.62 -5.37 0.29
CA TRP A 107 6.37 -5.44 -0.96
C TRP A 107 6.15 -4.23 -1.84
N ILE A 108 4.89 -3.82 -2.01
CA ILE A 108 4.54 -2.65 -2.83
C ILE A 108 5.14 -1.37 -2.23
N ALA A 109 5.03 -1.20 -0.91
CA ALA A 109 5.59 -0.06 -0.19
C ALA A 109 7.11 0.04 -0.37
N LEU A 110 7.82 -1.08 -0.21
CA LEU A 110 9.28 -1.12 -0.37
C LEU A 110 9.70 -0.67 -1.78
N VAL A 111 9.04 -1.18 -2.82
CA VAL A 111 9.34 -0.81 -4.21
C VAL A 111 8.97 0.64 -4.48
N ALA A 112 7.78 1.09 -4.06
CA ALA A 112 7.31 2.46 -4.26
C ALA A 112 8.25 3.49 -3.62
N VAL A 113 8.61 3.30 -2.35
CA VAL A 113 9.52 4.20 -1.62
C VAL A 113 10.91 4.20 -2.25
N SER A 114 11.40 3.05 -2.70
CA SER A 114 12.70 2.95 -3.40
C SER A 114 12.71 3.75 -4.70
N LEU A 115 11.65 3.66 -5.51
CA LEU A 115 11.52 4.44 -6.75
C LEU A 115 11.43 5.95 -6.48
N ILE A 116 10.71 6.35 -5.43
CA ILE A 116 10.63 7.76 -5.01
C ILE A 116 11.99 8.26 -4.55
N MET A 117 12.72 7.48 -3.75
CA MET A 117 14.07 7.83 -3.28
C MET A 117 15.06 7.98 -4.45
N VAL A 118 15.03 7.09 -5.43
CA VAL A 118 15.87 7.19 -6.64
C VAL A 118 15.52 8.44 -7.45
N SER A 119 14.22 8.75 -7.56
CA SER A 119 13.75 9.95 -8.27
C SER A 119 14.18 11.23 -7.56
N ALA A 120 14.13 11.26 -6.23
CA ALA A 120 14.51 12.39 -5.37
C ALA A 120 16.03 12.64 -5.27
N ARG A 121 16.88 11.77 -5.85
CA ARG A 121 18.34 11.97 -5.91
C ARG A 121 18.81 12.67 -7.19
N ARG A 122 17.92 12.96 -8.13
CA ARG A 122 18.26 13.62 -9.40
C ARG A 122 18.48 15.13 -9.17
N LYS A 123 19.40 15.75 -9.92
CA LYS A 123 19.85 17.14 -9.68
C LYS A 123 18.75 18.22 -9.75
N ASP A 124 17.60 17.92 -10.35
CA ASP A 124 16.49 18.87 -10.57
C ASP A 124 15.32 18.71 -9.58
N CYS A 125 15.60 18.24 -8.35
CA CYS A 125 14.55 17.99 -7.37
C CYS A 125 13.86 19.29 -6.91
N ARG A 126 12.52 19.27 -6.96
CA ARG A 126 11.67 20.37 -6.49
C ARG A 126 11.35 20.16 -5.00
N ARG A 127 10.95 21.22 -4.29
CA ARG A 127 10.46 21.14 -2.88
C ARG A 127 9.36 20.09 -2.69
N THR A 128 8.55 19.88 -3.73
CA THR A 128 7.49 18.85 -3.77
C THR A 128 8.03 17.42 -3.69
N ASP A 129 9.26 17.16 -4.14
CA ASP A 129 9.88 15.83 -4.09
C ASP A 129 10.31 15.46 -2.66
N HIS A 130 10.77 16.43 -1.87
CA HIS A 130 11.05 16.21 -0.45
C HIS A 130 9.78 15.93 0.37
N LEU A 131 8.67 16.63 0.06
CA LEU A 131 7.37 16.36 0.68
C LEU A 131 6.86 14.96 0.33
N ARG A 132 6.96 14.55 -0.95
CA ARG A 132 6.61 13.20 -1.40
C ARG A 132 7.41 12.14 -0.66
N LEU A 133 8.73 12.31 -0.58
CA LEU A 133 9.60 11.38 0.13
C LEU A 133 9.26 11.31 1.61
N GLY A 134 9.11 12.46 2.28
CA GLY A 134 8.75 12.53 3.70
C GLY A 134 7.41 11.83 3.99
N ALA A 135 6.37 12.13 3.21
CA ALA A 135 5.06 11.49 3.36
C ALA A 135 5.13 9.97 3.06
N SER A 136 5.90 9.55 2.05
CA SER A 136 6.10 8.12 1.75
C SER A 136 6.82 7.39 2.87
N VAL A 137 7.80 8.03 3.52
CA VAL A 137 8.50 7.49 4.69
C VAL A 137 7.56 7.40 5.89
N ILE A 138 6.71 8.40 6.14
CA ILE A 138 5.68 8.34 7.19
C ILE A 138 4.72 7.19 6.95
N ALA A 139 4.22 7.02 5.71
CA ALA A 139 3.35 5.91 5.33
C ALA A 139 4.04 4.55 5.56
N LEU A 140 5.32 4.43 5.18
CA LEU A 140 6.10 3.22 5.39
C LEU A 140 6.30 2.93 6.90
N ILE A 141 6.63 3.93 7.70
CA ILE A 141 6.78 3.78 9.15
C ILE A 141 5.46 3.32 9.77
N ALA A 142 4.34 3.95 9.42
CA ALA A 142 3.02 3.56 9.89
C ALA A 142 2.68 2.10 9.52
N LEU A 143 2.98 1.68 8.29
CA LEU A 143 2.85 0.29 7.84
C LEU A 143 3.72 -0.66 8.66
N LEU A 144 5.00 -0.35 8.86
CA LEU A 144 5.93 -1.21 9.59
C LEU A 144 5.53 -1.35 11.07
N PHE A 145 5.19 -0.25 11.75
CA PHE A 145 4.65 -0.30 13.12
C PHE A 145 3.32 -1.06 13.15
N GLY A 146 2.47 -0.88 12.15
CA GLY A 146 1.21 -1.60 12.01
C GLY A 146 1.43 -3.11 11.94
N VAL A 147 2.31 -3.57 11.05
CA VAL A 147 2.57 -4.99 10.79
C VAL A 147 3.38 -5.66 11.90
N PHE A 148 4.42 -5.02 12.42
CA PHE A 148 5.38 -5.67 13.32
C PHE A 148 5.08 -5.45 14.81
N TRP A 149 4.24 -4.47 15.16
CA TRP A 149 3.85 -4.20 16.55
C TRP A 149 2.34 -4.27 16.77
N ALA A 150 1.56 -3.45 16.07
CA ALA A 150 0.14 -3.33 16.37
C ALA A 150 -0.68 -4.58 16.00
N GLN A 151 -0.42 -5.20 14.84
CA GLN A 151 -1.09 -6.42 14.42
C GLN A 151 -0.79 -7.63 15.33
N PRO A 152 0.48 -7.92 15.70
CA PRO A 152 0.78 -8.98 16.65
C PRO A 152 0.09 -8.76 18.00
N GLN A 153 0.12 -7.54 18.54
CA GLN A 153 -0.57 -7.22 19.78
C GLN A 153 -2.07 -7.47 19.67
N PHE A 154 -2.72 -6.98 18.60
CA PHE A 154 -4.13 -7.23 18.36
C PHE A 154 -4.44 -8.73 18.25
N ALA A 155 -3.61 -9.51 17.55
CA ALA A 155 -3.80 -10.95 17.38
C ALA A 155 -3.73 -11.72 18.71
N VAL A 156 -2.86 -11.31 19.63
CA VAL A 156 -2.77 -11.91 20.97
C VAL A 156 -4.06 -11.69 21.76
N GLU A 157 -4.50 -10.43 21.87
CA GLU A 157 -5.72 -10.08 22.60
C GLU A 157 -6.96 -10.72 21.96
N GLU A 158 -7.04 -10.70 20.63
CA GLU A 158 -8.14 -11.30 19.88
C GLU A 158 -8.18 -12.82 20.06
N THR A 159 -7.03 -13.49 20.08
CA THR A 159 -6.96 -14.94 20.32
C THR A 159 -7.44 -15.29 21.72
N ALA A 160 -7.02 -14.55 22.74
CA ALA A 160 -7.49 -14.76 24.11
C ALA A 160 -9.01 -14.58 24.22
N TYR A 161 -9.54 -13.51 23.62
CA TYR A 161 -10.98 -13.24 23.55
C TYR A 161 -11.75 -14.36 22.84
N ARG A 162 -11.27 -14.80 21.66
CA ARG A 162 -11.91 -15.87 20.89
C ARG A 162 -11.88 -17.22 21.60
N ASN A 163 -10.79 -17.55 22.28
CA ASN A 163 -10.70 -18.79 23.06
C ASN A 163 -11.70 -18.78 24.21
N ALA A 164 -11.78 -17.69 24.99
CA ALA A 164 -12.78 -17.55 26.04
C ALA A 164 -14.22 -17.64 25.50
N ALA A 165 -14.50 -17.03 24.36
CA ALA A 165 -15.81 -17.12 23.70
C ALA A 165 -16.12 -18.55 23.22
N ARG A 166 -15.13 -19.24 22.63
CA ARG A 166 -15.26 -20.63 22.16
C ARG A 166 -15.52 -21.60 23.30
N ASP A 167 -14.88 -21.38 24.45
CA ASP A 167 -15.05 -22.21 25.65
C ASP A 167 -16.34 -21.88 26.44
N GLY A 168 -17.19 -20.98 25.91
CA GLY A 168 -18.44 -20.56 26.56
C GLY A 168 -18.25 -19.68 27.81
N GLN A 169 -17.04 -19.17 28.05
CA GLN A 169 -16.70 -18.35 29.22
C GLN A 169 -17.09 -16.88 28.98
N LEU A 170 -18.39 -16.59 28.95
CA LEU A 170 -18.94 -15.27 28.60
C LEU A 170 -18.37 -14.11 29.42
N GLU A 171 -18.30 -14.23 30.73
CA GLU A 171 -17.81 -13.16 31.60
C GLU A 171 -16.31 -12.90 31.40
N VAL A 172 -15.53 -13.94 31.13
CA VAL A 172 -14.11 -13.82 30.79
C VAL A 172 -13.94 -13.14 29.42
N ALA A 173 -14.71 -13.56 28.42
CA ALA A 173 -14.68 -12.93 27.10
C ALA A 173 -15.06 -11.44 27.16
N ARG A 174 -16.08 -11.08 27.95
CA ARG A 174 -16.46 -9.68 28.20
C ARG A 174 -15.36 -8.88 28.87
N ALA A 175 -14.68 -9.47 29.85
CA ALA A 175 -13.55 -8.82 30.54
C ALA A 175 -12.34 -8.59 29.62
N LEU A 176 -12.13 -9.43 28.61
CA LEU A 176 -11.04 -9.30 27.62
C LEU A 176 -11.35 -8.28 26.52
N LYS A 177 -12.63 -8.02 26.23
CA LYS A 177 -13.07 -7.16 25.12
C LYS A 177 -12.45 -5.74 25.13
N PRO A 178 -12.29 -5.04 26.26
CA PRO A 178 -11.63 -3.73 26.29
C PRO A 178 -10.18 -3.75 25.78
N ALA A 179 -9.42 -4.81 26.04
CA ALA A 179 -8.05 -4.94 25.57
C ALA A 179 -8.00 -5.11 24.05
N VAL A 180 -8.90 -5.94 23.50
CA VAL A 180 -9.10 -6.11 22.06
C VAL A 180 -9.43 -4.76 21.40
N ASP A 181 -10.35 -3.99 21.99
CA ASP A 181 -10.77 -2.69 21.46
C ASP A 181 -9.65 -1.65 21.49
N ALA A 182 -8.84 -1.63 22.54
CA ALA A 182 -7.67 -0.77 22.63
C ALA A 182 -6.63 -1.12 21.56
N ALA A 183 -6.31 -2.41 21.39
CA ALA A 183 -5.37 -2.87 20.37
C ALA A 183 -5.88 -2.59 18.95
N HIS A 184 -7.17 -2.84 18.69
CA HIS A 184 -7.83 -2.50 17.43
C HIS A 184 -7.79 -0.99 17.13
N SER A 185 -8.07 -0.15 18.14
CA SER A 185 -8.00 1.31 17.99
C SER A 185 -6.59 1.77 17.61
N ASN A 186 -5.56 1.20 18.24
CA ASN A 186 -4.17 1.50 17.91
C ASN A 186 -3.83 1.12 16.45
N ALA A 187 -4.17 -0.11 16.03
CA ALA A 187 -3.97 -0.56 14.66
C ALA A 187 -4.72 0.33 13.63
N SER A 188 -5.95 0.74 13.95
CA SER A 188 -6.78 1.62 13.12
C SER A 188 -6.18 3.02 12.95
N ARG A 189 -5.58 3.57 14.00
CA ARG A 189 -4.89 4.87 13.94
C ARG A 189 -3.67 4.82 13.03
N LEU A 190 -2.86 3.76 13.11
CA LEU A 190 -1.71 3.58 12.21
C LEU A 190 -2.14 3.46 10.75
N ALA A 191 -3.19 2.67 10.47
CA ALA A 191 -3.75 2.57 9.12
C ALA A 191 -4.27 3.93 8.60
N SER A 192 -4.87 4.74 9.47
CA SER A 192 -5.35 6.08 9.12
C SER A 192 -4.19 7.04 8.81
N VAL A 193 -3.11 7.00 9.59
CA VAL A 193 -1.89 7.78 9.31
C VAL A 193 -1.29 7.38 7.97
N GLU A 194 -1.23 6.08 7.68
CA GLU A 194 -0.76 5.58 6.38
C GLU A 194 -1.61 6.08 5.22
N VAL A 195 -2.95 5.99 5.32
CA VAL A 195 -3.87 6.51 4.30
C VAL A 195 -3.66 8.00 4.06
N ILE A 196 -3.64 8.81 5.13
CA ILE A 196 -3.46 10.26 5.03
C ILE A 196 -2.12 10.59 4.35
N ALA A 197 -1.04 9.90 4.76
CA ALA A 197 0.27 10.11 4.18
C ALA A 197 0.31 9.74 2.69
N LEU A 198 -0.29 8.61 2.29
CA LEU A 198 -0.39 8.22 0.88
C LEU A 198 -1.21 9.22 0.04
N LEU A 199 -2.29 9.75 0.59
CA LEU A 199 -3.07 10.80 -0.08
C LEU A 199 -2.24 12.06 -0.31
N VAL A 200 -1.42 12.47 0.66
CA VAL A 200 -0.47 13.60 0.49
C VAL A 200 0.51 13.32 -0.65
N VAL A 201 1.06 12.10 -0.75
CA VAL A 201 1.94 11.73 -1.87
C VAL A 201 1.21 11.82 -3.22
N LEU A 202 -0.01 11.31 -3.33
CA LEU A 202 -0.78 11.31 -4.58
C LEU A 202 -1.17 12.73 -5.01
N VAL A 203 -1.65 13.57 -4.08
CA VAL A 203 -2.01 14.97 -4.36
C VAL A 203 -0.81 15.77 -4.85
N THR A 204 0.35 15.57 -4.21
CA THR A 204 1.58 16.27 -4.63
C THR A 204 2.06 15.81 -6.01
N ILE A 205 1.77 14.58 -6.46
CA ILE A 205 2.02 14.12 -7.85
C ILE A 205 1.12 14.84 -8.86
N GLY A 206 -0.18 14.99 -8.55
CA GLY A 206 -1.15 15.67 -9.41
C GLY A 206 -0.90 17.17 -9.59
N GLY A 207 -0.42 17.85 -8.54
CA GLY A 207 -0.17 19.29 -8.55
C GLY A 207 0.94 19.76 -9.49
N THR A 208 1.92 18.90 -9.83
CA THR A 208 3.09 19.30 -10.63
C THR A 208 2.86 19.43 -12.15
N ARG A 209 1.63 19.20 -12.64
CA ARG A 209 1.30 19.29 -14.09
C ARG A 209 0.76 20.65 -14.55
N ARG A 210 0.58 21.63 -13.66
CA ARG A 210 -0.11 22.90 -13.97
C ARG A 210 0.75 24.17 -14.02
N ASP A 211 2.07 24.03 -13.83
CA ASP A 211 3.04 25.12 -13.98
C ASP A 211 4.09 24.75 -15.05
#